data_AF-A0A0P9EW13-F1
#
_entry.id   AF-A0A0P9EW13-F1
#
_cell.length_a   1.000
_cell.length_b   1.000
_cell.length_c   1.000
_cell.angle_alpha   90.00
_cell.angle_beta   90.00
_cell.angle_gamma   90.00
#
_symmetry.space_group_name_H-M   'P 1'
#
loop_
_entity.id
_entity.type
_entity.pdbx_description
1 polymer ?
#
loop_
_entity_poly.entity_id
_entity_poly.type
_entity_poly.pdbx_seq_one_letter_code
_entity_poly.pdbx_strand_id
1 'polypeptide(L)'
;MYFIRQIRRSWYKSGDSGIVLIQVLILTMLLNLVAFTLVSVSLRAVEIEQLHHFQRQAYWLARSEALQVISDLGKGKVVESQAVWVDSGSTVTVTVSTQTPWTVIVRAVTDHATNAVHFTFDQMSKSVTSWVDSGT
;
A
#
# COMPACT_ATOMS: atom_id res chain seq x y z
N MET A 1 -47.18 -48.81 -39.12
CA MET A 1 -46.55 -48.85 -37.78
C MET A 1 -45.13 -48.22 -37.77
N TYR A 2 -44.92 -47.08 -38.44
CA TYR A 2 -43.60 -46.39 -38.51
C TYR A 2 -43.62 -44.95 -37.96
N PHE A 3 -44.79 -44.31 -37.93
CA PHE A 3 -44.95 -42.90 -37.50
C PHE A 3 -44.78 -42.69 -35.98
N ILE A 4 -45.25 -43.64 -35.16
CA ILE A 4 -45.18 -43.54 -33.69
C ILE A 4 -43.72 -43.63 -33.17
N ARG A 5 -42.81 -44.29 -33.92
CA ARG A 5 -41.37 -44.35 -33.59
C ARG A 5 -40.62 -43.05 -33.87
N GLN A 6 -41.04 -42.24 -34.85
CA GLN A 6 -40.37 -40.98 -35.17
C GLN A 6 -40.69 -39.88 -34.16
N ILE A 7 -41.93 -39.80 -33.67
CA ILE A 7 -42.32 -38.80 -32.65
C ILE A 7 -41.53 -39.06 -31.36
N ARG A 8 -41.38 -40.32 -30.91
CA ARG A 8 -40.66 -40.65 -29.68
C ARG A 8 -39.16 -40.30 -29.72
N ARG A 9 -38.51 -40.33 -30.89
CA ARG A 9 -37.09 -39.90 -31.05
C ARG A 9 -36.92 -38.38 -31.03
N SER A 10 -37.94 -37.63 -31.46
CA SER A 10 -37.93 -36.16 -31.42
C SER A 10 -37.93 -35.62 -29.98
N TRP A 11 -38.69 -36.25 -29.09
CA TRP A 11 -38.76 -35.85 -27.67
C TRP A 11 -37.47 -36.11 -26.89
N TYR A 12 -36.73 -37.18 -27.22
CA TYR A 12 -35.46 -37.50 -26.56
C TYR A 12 -34.34 -36.52 -26.95
N LYS A 13 -34.27 -36.11 -28.23
CA LYS A 13 -33.30 -35.11 -28.69
C LYS A 13 -33.55 -33.69 -28.14
N SER A 14 -34.81 -33.30 -27.95
CA SER A 14 -35.13 -31.99 -27.36
C SER A 14 -34.81 -31.91 -25.86
N GLY A 15 -34.95 -33.02 -25.11
CA GLY A 15 -34.57 -33.09 -23.70
C GLY A 15 -33.06 -32.95 -23.47
N ASP A 16 -32.25 -33.66 -24.27
CA ASP A 16 -30.78 -33.58 -24.20
C ASP A 16 -30.27 -32.18 -24.61
N SER A 17 -30.87 -31.56 -25.63
CA SER A 17 -30.49 -30.22 -26.09
C SER A 17 -30.76 -29.14 -25.03
N GLY A 18 -31.85 -29.26 -24.27
CA GLY A 18 -32.19 -28.34 -23.19
C GLY A 18 -31.24 -28.43 -22.00
N ILE A 19 -30.81 -29.65 -21.63
CA ILE A 19 -29.83 -29.87 -20.56
C ILE A 19 -28.46 -29.32 -20.97
N VAL A 20 -28.02 -29.55 -22.21
CA VAL A 20 -26.76 -29.00 -22.72
C VAL A 20 -26.77 -27.47 -22.72
N LEU A 21 -27.88 -26.84 -23.12
CA LEU A 21 -28.02 -25.38 -23.07
C LEU A 21 -27.94 -24.84 -21.64
N ILE A 22 -28.61 -25.48 -20.68
CA ILE A 22 -28.54 -25.09 -19.27
C ILE A 22 -27.11 -25.25 -18.73
N GLN A 23 -26.43 -26.34 -19.07
CA GLN A 23 -25.03 -26.56 -18.66
C GLN A 23 -24.08 -25.51 -19.23
N VAL A 24 -24.22 -25.17 -20.53
CA VAL A 24 -23.43 -24.11 -21.16
C VAL A 24 -23.72 -22.74 -20.52
N LEU A 25 -24.98 -22.47 -20.17
CA LEU A 25 -25.37 -21.21 -19.52
C LEU A 25 -24.80 -21.12 -18.09
N ILE A 26 -24.85 -22.21 -17.33
CA ILE A 26 -24.21 -22.28 -16.00
C ILE A 26 -22.69 -22.09 -16.13
N LEU A 27 -22.06 -22.77 -17.08
CA LEU A 27 -20.60 -22.72 -17.26
C LEU A 27 -20.14 -21.33 -17.72
N THR A 28 -20.91 -20.66 -18.58
CA THR A 28 -20.65 -19.27 -18.97
C THR A 28 -20.89 -18.30 -17.82
N MET A 29 -21.92 -18.48 -16.99
CA MET A 29 -22.10 -17.67 -15.78
C MET A 29 -20.94 -17.85 -14.79
N LEU A 30 -20.47 -19.07 -14.57
CA LEU A 30 -19.32 -19.36 -13.72
C LEU A 30 -18.03 -18.73 -14.28
N LEU A 31 -17.78 -18.84 -15.59
CA LEU A 31 -16.63 -18.20 -16.22
C LEU A 31 -16.68 -16.67 -16.09
N ASN A 32 -17.84 -16.06 -16.30
CA ASN A 32 -18.02 -14.61 -16.12
C ASN A 32 -17.79 -14.20 -14.66
N LEU A 33 -18.27 -14.99 -13.69
CA LEU A 33 -18.04 -14.75 -12.27
C LEU A 33 -16.54 -14.81 -11.95
N VAL A 34 -15.84 -15.84 -12.42
CA VAL A 34 -14.39 -15.98 -12.22
C VAL A 34 -13.64 -14.82 -12.86
N ALA A 35 -13.96 -14.45 -14.10
CA ALA A 35 -13.34 -13.31 -14.78
C ALA A 35 -13.56 -12.00 -14.00
N PHE A 36 -14.79 -11.75 -13.53
CA PHE A 36 -15.10 -10.57 -12.73
C PHE A 36 -14.34 -10.55 -11.40
N THR A 37 -14.25 -11.68 -10.70
CA THR A 37 -13.48 -11.78 -9.45
C THR A 37 -11.99 -11.54 -9.68
N LEU A 38 -11.40 -12.09 -10.75
CA LEU A 38 -9.98 -11.85 -11.08
C LEU A 38 -9.69 -10.39 -11.36
N VAL A 39 -10.55 -9.71 -12.13
CA VAL A 39 -10.39 -8.27 -12.42
C VAL A 39 -10.49 -7.45 -11.14
N SER A 40 -11.48 -7.71 -10.29
CA SER A 40 -11.67 -6.96 -9.04
C SER A 40 -10.54 -7.17 -8.04
N VAL A 41 -10.02 -8.39 -7.91
CA VAL A 41 -8.85 -8.68 -7.05
C VAL A 41 -7.61 -7.99 -7.59
N SER A 42 -7.39 -7.99 -8.90
CA SER A 42 -6.22 -7.37 -9.52
C SER A 42 -6.21 -5.85 -9.31
N LEU A 43 -7.36 -5.19 -9.46
CA LEU A 43 -7.48 -3.75 -9.22
C LEU A 43 -7.17 -3.39 -7.76
N ARG A 44 -7.71 -4.16 -6.81
CA ARG A 44 -7.41 -3.96 -5.39
C ARG A 44 -5.94 -4.20 -5.05
N ALA A 45 -5.32 -5.19 -5.68
CA ALA A 45 -3.90 -5.46 -5.47
C ALA A 45 -3.01 -4.29 -5.93
N VAL A 46 -3.36 -3.66 -7.07
CA VAL A 46 -2.65 -2.47 -7.56
C VAL A 46 -2.81 -1.29 -6.59
N GLU A 47 -4.03 -1.04 -6.10
CA GLU A 47 -4.30 0.04 -5.14
C GLU A 47 -3.52 -0.14 -3.84
N ILE A 48 -3.47 -1.37 -3.31
CA ILE A 48 -2.69 -1.70 -2.11
C ILE A 48 -1.19 -1.51 -2.35
N GLU A 49 -0.67 -1.96 -3.49
CA GLU A 49 0.76 -1.81 -3.80
C GLU A 49 1.15 -0.33 -3.95
N GLN A 50 0.28 0.50 -4.54
CA GLN A 50 0.48 1.94 -4.62
C GLN A 50 0.54 2.58 -3.23
N LEU A 51 -0.40 2.24 -2.33
CA LEU A 51 -0.39 2.71 -0.95
C LEU A 51 0.92 2.31 -0.23
N HIS A 52 1.35 1.06 -0.39
CA HIS A 52 2.63 0.60 0.16
C HIS A 52 3.84 1.30 -0.44
N HIS A 53 3.78 1.69 -1.72
CA HIS A 53 4.84 2.49 -2.34
C HIS A 53 4.95 3.86 -1.67
N PHE A 54 3.85 4.60 -1.51
CA PHE A 54 3.86 5.91 -0.85
C PHE A 54 4.30 5.83 0.62
N GLN A 55 3.83 4.82 1.36
CA GLN A 55 4.27 4.60 2.74
C GLN A 55 5.78 4.31 2.83
N ARG A 56 6.32 3.48 1.93
CA ARG A 56 7.77 3.22 1.86
C ARG A 56 8.55 4.47 1.49
N GLN A 57 8.05 5.28 0.56
CA GLN A 57 8.69 6.53 0.18
C GLN A 57 8.76 7.51 1.37
N ALA A 58 7.64 7.74 2.06
CA ALA A 58 7.59 8.58 3.24
C ALA A 58 8.52 8.06 4.36
N TYR A 59 8.55 6.73 4.56
CA TYR A 59 9.45 6.09 5.53
C TYR A 59 10.93 6.37 5.23
N TRP A 60 11.37 6.11 4.00
CA TRP A 60 12.77 6.29 3.63
C TRP A 60 13.20 7.77 3.63
N LEU A 61 12.29 8.68 3.27
CA LEU A 61 12.52 10.12 3.36
C LEU A 61 12.73 10.55 4.82
N ALA A 62 11.81 10.21 5.72
CA ALA A 62 11.94 10.58 7.13
C ALA A 62 13.20 9.97 7.77
N ARG A 63 13.49 8.70 7.46
CA ARG A 63 14.64 7.99 8.03
C ARG A 63 15.98 8.50 7.53
N SER A 64 16.11 8.80 6.23
CA SER A 64 17.36 9.34 5.67
C SER A 64 17.68 10.73 6.26
N GLU A 65 16.69 11.61 6.36
CA GLU A 65 16.87 12.92 6.97
C GLU A 65 17.19 12.81 8.46
N ALA A 66 16.54 11.90 9.21
CA ALA A 66 16.87 11.66 10.61
C ALA A 66 18.32 11.21 10.81
N LEU A 67 18.83 10.32 9.95
CA LEU A 67 20.23 9.89 9.99
C LEU A 67 21.20 11.03 9.66
N GLN A 68 20.82 11.93 8.74
CA GLN A 68 21.60 13.12 8.43
C GLN A 68 21.66 14.07 9.63
N VAL A 69 20.52 14.34 10.28
CA VAL A 69 20.45 15.16 11.50
C VAL A 69 21.32 14.56 12.61
N ILE A 70 21.26 13.24 12.83
CA ILE A 70 22.13 12.58 13.82
C ILE A 70 23.61 12.75 13.47
N SER A 71 23.97 12.62 12.19
CA SER A 71 25.34 12.83 11.73
C SER A 71 25.82 14.26 12.02
N ASP A 72 24.97 15.25 11.78
CA ASP A 72 25.28 16.65 12.02
C ASP A 72 25.37 16.98 13.52
N LEU A 73 24.45 16.46 14.34
CA LEU A 73 24.51 16.57 15.80
C LEU A 73 25.76 15.90 16.38
N GLY A 74 26.14 14.72 15.88
CA GLY A 74 27.36 14.02 16.29
C GLY A 74 28.64 14.81 15.98
N LYS A 75 28.64 15.57 14.88
CA LYS A 75 29.71 16.51 14.50
C LYS A 75 29.68 17.82 15.30
N GLY A 76 28.67 18.03 16.14
CA GLY A 76 28.50 19.25 16.94
C GLY A 76 27.92 20.43 16.16
N LYS A 77 27.29 20.19 15.01
CA LYS A 77 26.54 21.25 14.31
C LYS A 77 25.23 21.53 15.05
N VAL A 78 24.84 22.80 15.05
CA VAL A 78 23.50 23.21 15.51
C VAL A 78 22.51 22.88 14.41
N VAL A 79 21.48 22.09 14.74
CA VAL A 79 20.37 21.77 13.84
C VAL A 79 19.15 22.55 14.31
N GLU A 80 18.61 23.39 13.45
CA GLU A 80 17.40 24.18 13.72
C GLU A 80 16.15 23.47 13.17
N SER A 81 15.00 23.87 13.68
CA SER A 81 13.73 23.38 13.14
C SER A 81 13.50 23.99 11.76
N GLN A 82 13.25 23.15 10.76
CA GLN A 82 13.10 23.58 9.36
C GLN A 82 12.12 22.68 8.60
N ALA A 83 11.56 23.20 7.51
CA ALA A 83 10.76 22.42 6.56
C ALA A 83 11.35 22.59 5.16
N VAL A 84 11.57 21.47 4.47
CA VAL A 84 12.19 21.42 3.14
C VAL A 84 11.30 20.65 2.20
N TRP A 85 11.02 21.23 1.04
CA TRP A 85 10.35 20.56 -0.07
C TRP A 85 11.37 19.69 -0.82
N VAL A 86 11.06 18.41 -0.98
CA VAL A 86 11.94 17.45 -1.68
C VAL A 86 11.55 17.39 -3.15
N ASP A 87 10.25 17.35 -3.44
CA ASP A 87 9.66 17.40 -4.78
C ASP A 87 8.28 18.07 -4.73
N SER A 88 7.53 18.04 -5.83
CA SER A 88 6.24 18.72 -5.97
C SER A 88 5.12 18.16 -5.06
N GLY A 89 5.33 17.03 -4.38
CA GLY A 89 4.33 16.39 -3.51
C GLY A 89 4.87 15.95 -2.15
N SER A 90 6.16 16.15 -1.87
CA SER A 90 6.83 15.65 -0.67
C SER A 90 7.50 16.77 0.11
N THR A 91 7.19 16.83 1.42
CA THR A 91 7.81 17.76 2.37
C THR A 91 8.43 17.00 3.52
N VAL A 92 9.62 17.40 3.95
CA VAL A 92 10.25 16.91 5.19
C VAL A 92 10.37 18.06 6.18
N THR A 93 9.85 17.85 7.38
CA THR A 93 9.91 18.81 8.50
C THR A 93 10.75 18.22 9.61
N VAL A 94 11.78 18.95 10.02
CA VAL A 94 12.62 18.65 11.18
C VAL A 94 12.19 19.61 12.29
N THR A 95 11.84 19.06 13.45
CA THR A 95 11.54 19.81 14.66
C THR A 95 12.52 19.39 15.75
N VAL A 96 13.26 20.35 16.29
CA VAL A 96 14.25 20.13 17.34
C VAL A 96 13.82 20.82 18.63
N SER A 97 13.74 20.06 19.71
CA SER A 97 13.58 20.57 21.07
C SER A 97 14.89 20.35 21.84
N THR A 98 15.52 21.43 22.27
CA THR A 98 16.83 21.41 22.95
C THR A 98 16.72 21.23 24.47
N GLN A 99 15.56 20.80 24.99
CA GLN A 99 15.46 20.35 26.38
C GLN A 99 16.29 19.09 26.55
N THR A 100 17.10 18.96 27.61
CA THR A 100 17.98 17.80 27.78
C THR A 100 17.20 16.59 28.32
N PRO A 101 17.23 15.42 27.67
CA PRO A 101 17.95 15.11 26.42
C PRO A 101 17.20 15.63 25.18
N TRP A 102 17.94 16.11 24.17
CA TRP A 102 17.35 16.77 23.00
C TRP A 102 16.38 15.83 22.29
N THR A 103 15.19 16.33 21.96
CA THR A 103 14.18 15.55 21.25
C THR A 103 14.06 16.07 19.84
N VAL A 104 14.20 15.18 18.86
CA VAL A 104 14.10 15.51 17.44
C VAL A 104 12.97 14.71 16.82
N ILE A 105 12.16 15.40 16.02
CA ILE A 105 11.07 14.81 15.25
C ILE A 105 11.34 15.14 13.79
N VAL A 106 11.48 14.11 12.96
CA VAL A 106 11.62 14.25 11.51
C VAL A 106 10.40 13.65 10.87
N ARG A 107 9.56 14.49 10.26
CA ARG A 107 8.32 14.09 9.62
C ARG A 107 8.44 14.26 8.11
N ALA A 108 8.25 13.19 7.35
CA ALA A 108 8.06 13.24 5.92
C ALA A 108 6.57 13.07 5.58
N VAL A 109 6.07 13.96 4.73
CA VAL A 109 4.72 13.95 4.19
C VAL A 109 4.84 13.79 2.68
N THR A 110 4.10 12.84 2.11
CA THR A 110 3.88 12.67 0.66
C THR A 110 2.40 12.90 0.37
N ASP A 111 2.01 12.93 -0.92
CA ASP A 111 0.61 13.11 -1.34
C ASP A 111 -0.39 12.13 -0.69
N HIS A 112 0.08 10.94 -0.29
CA HIS A 112 -0.80 9.85 0.17
C HIS A 112 -0.35 9.17 1.47
N ALA A 113 0.79 9.54 2.06
CA ALA A 113 1.30 8.91 3.28
C ALA A 113 2.13 9.89 4.12
N THR A 114 2.10 9.69 5.44
CA THR A 114 2.95 10.43 6.38
C THR A 114 3.78 9.45 7.21
N ASN A 115 5.06 9.75 7.39
CA ASN A 115 5.93 9.02 8.30
C ASN A 115 6.72 9.99 9.16
N ALA A 116 7.03 9.59 10.38
CA ALA A 116 7.77 10.38 11.34
C ALA A 116 8.73 9.51 12.14
N VAL A 117 9.97 9.97 12.21
CA VAL A 117 11.00 9.43 13.09
C VAL A 117 11.12 10.35 14.29
N HIS A 118 10.99 9.77 15.47
CA HIS A 118 11.18 10.44 16.74
C HIS A 118 12.42 9.85 17.40
N PHE A 119 13.39 10.70 17.75
CA PHE A 119 14.55 10.24 18.48
C PHE A 119 14.99 11.22 19.54
N THR A 120 15.65 10.68 20.55
CA THR A 120 16.25 11.44 21.64
C THR A 120 17.77 11.37 21.50
N PHE A 121 18.42 12.53 21.53
CA PHE A 121 19.86 12.67 21.41
C PHE A 121 20.45 13.21 22.72
N ASP A 122 21.35 12.44 23.33
CA ASP A 122 22.13 12.91 24.46
C ASP A 122 23.39 13.61 23.96
N GLN A 123 23.45 14.92 24.20
CA GLN A 123 24.57 15.76 23.80
C GLN A 123 25.87 15.40 24.54
N MET A 124 25.80 14.87 25.76
CA MET A 124 26.97 14.51 26.56
C MET A 124 27.66 13.27 26.02
N SER A 125 26.89 12.21 25.76
CA SER A 125 27.40 10.97 25.17
C SER A 125 27.48 10.99 23.64
N LYS A 126 26.97 12.05 23.00
CA LYS A 126 26.81 12.20 21.54
C LYS A 126 26.13 10.99 20.91
N SER A 127 25.11 10.46 21.59
CA SER A 127 24.47 9.21 21.20
C SER A 127 22.94 9.33 21.18
N VAL A 128 22.31 8.50 20.35
CA VAL A 128 20.86 8.37 20.32
C VAL A 128 20.44 7.42 21.44
N THR A 129 19.59 7.89 22.35
CA THR A 129 19.13 7.12 23.51
C THR A 129 17.75 6.52 23.32
N SER A 130 16.97 7.02 22.36
CA SER A 130 15.66 6.51 21.98
C SER A 130 15.42 6.71 20.50
N TRP A 131 14.77 5.75 19.85
CA TRP A 131 14.39 5.79 18.44
C TRP A 131 13.01 5.15 18.26
N VAL A 132 12.08 5.89 17.64
CA VAL A 132 10.73 5.43 17.34
C VAL A 132 10.36 5.86 15.93
N ASP A 133 10.05 4.89 15.08
CA ASP A 133 9.45 5.12 13.76
C ASP A 133 7.92 5.05 13.90
N SER A 134 7.20 5.99 13.30
CA SER A 134 5.73 6.04 13.32
C SER A 134 5.19 6.50 11.97
N GLY A 135 4.25 5.76 11.39
CA GLY A 135 3.68 6.08 10.08
C GLY A 135 2.18 5.87 10.04
N THR A 136 1.52 6.64 9.17
CA THR A 136 0.09 6.54 8.84
C THR A 136 -0.06 6.59 7.32
#